data_AF-A0A809RES3-F1
#
_entry.id   AF-A0A809RES3-F1
#
_cell.length_a   1.000
_cell.length_b   1.000
_cell.length_c   1.000
_cell.angle_alpha   90.00
_cell.angle_beta   90.00
_cell.angle_gamma   90.00
#
_symmetry.space_group_name_H-M   'P 1'
#
loop_
_entity.id
_entity.type
_entity.pdbx_description
1 polymer ?
#
loop_
_entity_poly.entity_id
_entity_poly.type
_entity_poly.pdbx_seq_one_letter_code
_entity_poly.pdbx_strand_id
1 'polypeptide(L)'
;MVETNPSGRRITMRKTDFTAYVIAVGIGMCLWFAATASGGKREAWDTPDYWSLAYPGAIIACGVLGYFFNHRPWRWPVALFVGQFIAMTIRNGELGNLWPLGLLLFLVISLPGIFTAKLGAWINSKMSSQQR
;
A
#
# COMPACT_ATOMS: atom_id res chain seq x y z
N MET A 1 -5.24 -9.17 -27.72
CA MET A 1 -6.65 -9.56 -27.93
C MET A 1 -7.52 -8.65 -27.11
N VAL A 2 -8.41 -7.90 -27.75
CA VAL A 2 -9.34 -6.96 -27.12
C VAL A 2 -10.62 -7.72 -26.87
N GLU A 3 -10.98 -7.94 -25.61
CA GLU A 3 -12.24 -8.59 -25.24
C GLU A 3 -13.21 -7.52 -24.74
N THR A 4 -14.25 -7.25 -25.54
CA THR A 4 -15.30 -6.28 -25.22
C THR A 4 -16.45 -6.99 -24.51
N ASN A 5 -16.71 -6.61 -23.25
CA ASN A 5 -17.94 -6.97 -22.52
C ASN A 5 -19.15 -6.24 -23.15
N PRO A 6 -20.36 -6.85 -23.17
CA PRO A 6 -21.61 -6.25 -23.71
C PRO A 6 -22.02 -4.89 -23.12
N SER A 7 -21.41 -4.43 -22.03
CA SER A 7 -21.68 -3.13 -21.40
C SER A 7 -20.90 -1.94 -21.98
N GLY A 8 -20.04 -2.12 -22.99
CA GLY A 8 -19.28 -1.03 -23.63
C GLY A 8 -18.29 -0.29 -22.72
N ARG A 9 -18.14 -0.73 -21.47
CA ARG A 9 -17.26 -0.12 -20.48
C ARG A 9 -15.84 -0.64 -20.71
N ARG A 10 -14.99 0.15 -21.38
CA ARG A 10 -13.55 -0.12 -21.43
C ARG A 10 -13.00 -0.08 -20.01
N ILE A 11 -12.71 -1.24 -19.42
CA ILE A 11 -11.81 -1.32 -18.27
C ILE A 11 -10.38 -1.20 -18.82
N THR A 12 -10.06 -0.06 -19.41
CA THR A 12 -8.66 0.31 -19.65
C THR A 12 -8.12 0.80 -18.32
N MET A 13 -7.48 -0.10 -17.55
CA MET A 13 -6.54 0.37 -16.53
C MET A 13 -5.55 1.29 -17.25
N ARG A 14 -5.50 2.58 -16.89
CA ARG A 14 -4.41 3.43 -17.37
C ARG A 14 -3.11 2.77 -16.92
N LYS A 15 -2.12 2.65 -17.80
CA LYS A 15 -0.82 2.03 -17.50
C LYS A 15 -0.17 2.57 -16.21
N THR A 16 -0.46 3.82 -15.86
CA THR A 16 -0.06 4.48 -14.60
C THR A 16 -0.64 3.82 -13.35
N ASP A 17 -1.87 3.33 -13.40
CA ASP A 17 -2.54 2.75 -12.22
C ASP A 17 -1.94 1.37 -11.89
N PHE A 18 -1.72 0.53 -12.90
CA PHE A 18 -1.06 -0.76 -12.73
C PHE A 18 0.35 -0.58 -12.15
N THR A 19 1.11 0.39 -12.67
CA THR A 19 2.46 0.71 -12.18
C THR A 19 2.41 1.12 -10.70
N ALA A 20 1.47 1.97 -10.31
CA ALA A 20 1.30 2.40 -8.93
C ALA A 20 0.93 1.24 -7.99
N TYR A 21 0.10 0.30 -8.44
CA TYR A 21 -0.21 -0.91 -7.68
C TYR A 21 1.02 -1.79 -7.47
N VAL A 22 1.80 -2.03 -8.53
CA VAL A 22 3.04 -2.83 -8.44
C VAL A 22 4.03 -2.18 -7.48
N ILE A 23 4.20 -0.86 -7.56
CA ILE A 23 5.08 -0.10 -6.65
C ILE A 23 4.56 -0.19 -5.22
N ALA A 24 3.27 0.05 -4.97
CA ALA A 24 2.68 0.02 -3.65
C ALA A 24 2.83 -1.36 -2.98
N VAL A 25 2.48 -2.42 -3.71
CA VAL A 25 2.64 -3.80 -3.25
C VAL A 25 4.11 -4.12 -2.99
N GLY A 26 5.00 -3.77 -3.93
CA GLY A 26 6.43 -3.99 -3.79
C GLY A 26 7.03 -3.30 -2.56
N ILE A 27 6.68 -2.03 -2.32
CA ILE A 27 7.10 -1.29 -1.12
C ILE A 27 6.59 -1.99 0.15
N GLY A 28 5.32 -2.40 0.18
CA GLY A 28 4.73 -3.12 1.30
C GLY A 28 5.51 -4.41 1.60
N MET A 29 5.78 -5.22 0.58
CA MET A 29 6.57 -6.45 0.73
C MET A 29 7.99 -6.17 1.22
N CYS A 30 8.68 -5.18 0.65
CA CYS A 30 10.04 -4.81 1.06
C CYS A 30 10.09 -4.37 2.54
N LEU A 31 9.14 -3.54 2.98
CA LEU A 31 9.07 -3.08 4.38
C LEU A 31 8.81 -4.25 5.33
N TRP A 32 7.96 -5.20 4.94
CA TRP A 32 7.70 -6.40 5.73
C TRP A 32 8.95 -7.29 5.85
N PHE A 33 9.63 -7.56 4.72
CA PHE A 33 10.85 -8.36 4.74
C PHE A 33 11.99 -7.69 5.50
N ALA A 34 12.14 -6.38 5.39
CA ALA A 34 13.13 -5.62 6.15
C ALA A 34 12.90 -5.74 7.67
N ALA A 35 11.66 -5.55 8.13
CA ALA A 35 11.31 -5.65 9.55
C ALA A 35 11.44 -7.08 10.10
N THR A 36 11.05 -8.09 9.32
CA THR A 36 11.23 -9.50 9.73
C THR A 36 12.70 -9.92 9.73
N ALA A 37 13.54 -9.37 8.85
CA ALA A 37 14.96 -9.64 8.84
C ALA A 37 15.69 -9.01 10.03
N SER A 38 15.27 -7.82 10.48
CA SER A 38 15.93 -7.12 11.60
C SER A 38 15.55 -7.68 12.98
N GLY A 39 14.29 -8.08 13.18
CA GLY A 39 13.80 -8.40 14.51
C GLY A 39 13.81 -9.89 14.91
N GLY A 40 14.18 -10.81 14.01
CA GLY A 40 14.36 -12.24 14.31
C GLY A 40 13.11 -13.02 14.77
N LYS A 41 11.95 -12.35 14.91
CA LYS A 41 10.67 -12.96 15.29
C LYS A 41 9.91 -13.48 14.07
N ARG A 42 8.94 -14.34 14.35
CA ARG A 42 8.08 -14.97 13.33
C ARG A 42 7.21 -13.94 12.58
N GLU A 43 6.72 -12.92 13.27
CA GLU A 43 5.83 -11.90 12.70
C GLU A 43 6.47 -10.51 12.78
N ALA A 44 6.39 -9.73 11.70
CA ALA A 44 7.07 -8.42 11.63
C ALA A 44 6.59 -7.48 12.73
N TRP A 45 5.27 -7.42 12.96
CA TRP A 45 4.64 -6.53 13.94
C TRP A 45 4.97 -6.86 15.41
N ASP A 46 5.53 -8.04 15.69
CA ASP A 46 5.98 -8.41 17.04
C ASP A 46 7.31 -7.76 17.41
N THR A 47 7.96 -7.13 16.44
CA THR A 47 9.26 -6.48 16.58
C THR A 47 9.06 -4.97 16.76
N PRO A 48 9.81 -4.32 17.67
CA PRO A 48 9.76 -2.85 17.82
C PRO A 48 10.12 -2.10 16.53
N ASP A 49 10.95 -2.72 15.68
CA ASP A 49 11.40 -2.16 14.40
C ASP A 49 10.26 -1.94 13.42
N TYR A 50 9.23 -2.80 13.46
CA TYR A 50 8.05 -2.60 12.63
C TYR A 50 7.35 -1.28 12.96
N TRP A 51 7.18 -0.99 14.24
CA TRP A 51 6.50 0.23 14.69
C TRP A 51 7.36 1.48 14.54
N SER A 52 8.68 1.35 14.65
CA SER A 52 9.61 2.48 14.64
C SER A 52 10.12 2.83 13.23
N LEU A 53 10.20 1.86 12.33
CA LEU A 53 10.78 2.03 10.99
C LEU A 53 9.77 1.67 9.89
N ALA A 54 9.24 0.45 9.90
CA ALA A 54 8.42 -0.05 8.80
C ALA A 54 7.10 0.71 8.67
N TYR A 55 6.44 1.00 9.79
CA TYR A 55 5.15 1.68 9.81
C TYR A 55 5.25 3.17 9.45
N PRO A 56 6.17 3.97 10.04
CA PRO A 56 6.44 5.33 9.56
C PRO A 56 6.85 5.35 8.08
N GLY A 57 7.70 4.41 7.65
CA GLY A 57 8.08 4.25 6.25
C GLY A 57 6.88 3.97 5.33
N ALA A 58 5.95 3.13 5.75
CA ALA A 58 4.71 2.84 5.03
C ALA A 58 3.82 4.08 4.90
N ILE A 59 3.69 4.88 5.97
CA ILE A 59 2.93 6.14 5.95
C ILE A 59 3.55 7.14 4.97
N ILE A 60 4.87 7.31 5.00
CA ILE A 60 5.58 8.20 4.07
C ILE A 60 5.37 7.72 2.62
N ALA A 61 5.52 6.42 2.37
CA ALA A 61 5.29 5.85 1.05
C ALA A 61 3.85 6.07 0.56
N CYS A 62 2.85 5.96 1.44
CA CYS A 62 1.46 6.30 1.12
C CYS A 62 1.30 7.76 0.69
N GLY A 63 1.93 8.69 1.40
CA GLY A 63 1.95 10.11 1.06
C GLY A 63 2.61 10.38 -0.30
N VAL A 64 3.77 9.78 -0.54
CA VAL A 64 4.52 9.90 -1.81
C VAL A 64 3.70 9.32 -2.98
N LEU A 65 3.11 8.14 -2.80
CA LEU A 65 2.25 7.53 -3.81
C LEU A 65 1.00 8.38 -4.07
N GLY A 66 0.38 8.95 -3.04
CA GLY A 66 -0.74 9.88 -3.19
C GLY A 66 -0.36 11.16 -3.95
N TYR A 67 0.86 11.66 -3.75
CA TYR A 67 1.38 12.83 -4.45
C TYR A 67 1.61 12.59 -5.95
N PHE A 68 2.27 11.47 -6.31
CA PHE A 68 2.54 11.14 -7.72
C PHE A 68 1.33 10.55 -8.44
N PHE A 69 0.51 9.76 -7.74
CA PHE A 69 -0.65 9.07 -8.29
C PHE A 69 -1.93 9.62 -7.67
N ASN A 70 -2.31 10.82 -8.10
CA ASN A 70 -3.42 11.56 -7.53
C ASN A 70 -4.82 10.95 -7.83
N HIS A 71 -4.89 9.92 -8.69
CA HIS A 71 -6.15 9.26 -9.04
C HIS A 71 -6.59 8.30 -7.95
N ARG A 72 -7.59 8.68 -7.15
CA ARG A 72 -8.17 7.88 -6.04
C ARG A 72 -7.09 7.45 -5.02
N PRO A 73 -6.48 8.41 -4.30
CA PRO A 73 -5.30 8.18 -3.45
C PRO A 73 -5.51 7.18 -2.30
N TRP A 74 -6.76 6.93 -1.90
CA TRP A 74 -7.10 5.92 -0.90
C TRP A 74 -6.74 4.48 -1.30
N ARG A 75 -6.54 4.22 -2.61
CA ARG A 75 -6.20 2.88 -3.13
C ARG A 75 -4.78 2.45 -2.81
N TRP A 76 -3.84 3.39 -2.73
CA TRP A 76 -2.42 3.07 -2.58
C TRP A 76 -2.05 2.51 -1.20
N PRO A 77 -2.56 3.08 -0.09
CA PRO A 77 -2.38 2.47 1.23
C PRO A 77 -2.94 1.06 1.29
N VAL A 78 -4.15 0.86 0.75
CA VAL A 78 -4.78 -0.48 0.71
C VAL A 78 -3.89 -1.46 -0.05
N ALA A 79 -3.38 -1.08 -1.22
CA ALA A 79 -2.48 -1.92 -2.01
C ALA A 79 -1.16 -2.22 -1.27
N LEU A 80 -0.60 -1.24 -0.57
CA LEU A 80 0.63 -1.40 0.22
C LEU A 80 0.43 -2.41 1.36
N PHE A 81 -0.65 -2.27 2.13
CA PHE A 81 -0.96 -3.20 3.23
C PHE A 81 -1.37 -4.59 2.73
N VAL A 82 -2.01 -4.69 1.57
CA VAL A 82 -2.20 -5.98 0.88
C VAL A 82 -0.85 -6.60 0.52
N GLY A 83 0.13 -5.81 0.06
CA GLY A 83 1.49 -6.28 -0.18
C GLY A 83 2.18 -6.80 1.08
N GLN A 84 1.99 -6.12 2.23
CA GLN A 84 2.46 -6.63 3.52
C GLN A 84 1.80 -7.95 3.91
N PHE A 85 0.50 -8.08 3.70
CA PHE A 85 -0.22 -9.33 3.93
C PHE A 85 0.30 -10.47 3.04
N ILE A 86 0.55 -10.21 1.75
CA ILE A 86 1.15 -11.20 0.85
C ILE A 86 2.55 -11.60 1.31
N ALA A 87 3.39 -10.64 1.72
CA ALA A 87 4.71 -10.96 2.25
C ALA A 87 4.64 -11.80 3.53
N MET A 88 3.65 -11.53 4.39
CA MET A 88 3.38 -12.34 5.57
C MET A 88 3.03 -13.78 5.21
N THR A 89 2.12 -14.00 4.25
CA THR A 89 1.73 -15.37 3.85
C THR A 89 2.87 -16.13 3.20
N ILE A 90 3.67 -15.46 2.36
CA ILE A 90 4.87 -16.05 1.75
C ILE A 90 5.89 -16.43 2.82
N ARG A 91 6.13 -15.55 3.79
CA ARG A 91 7.14 -15.78 4.83
C ARG A 91 6.73 -16.87 5.81
N ASN A 92 5.47 -16.91 6.19
CA ASN A 92 4.97 -17.89 7.16
C ASN A 92 4.70 -19.25 6.49
N GLY A 93 4.52 -19.30 5.17
CA GLY A 93 4.18 -20.53 4.43
C GLY A 93 2.76 -21.04 4.69
N GLU A 94 2.05 -20.44 5.63
CA GLU A 94 0.68 -20.74 6.02
C GLU A 94 -0.09 -19.46 6.38
N LEU A 95 -1.41 -19.52 6.25
CA LEU A 95 -2.30 -18.54 6.86
C LEU A 95 -2.41 -18.89 8.35
N GLY A 96 -1.48 -18.38 9.15
CA GLY A 96 -1.49 -18.60 10.60
C GLY A 96 -2.81 -18.18 11.24
N ASN A 97 -3.14 -18.73 12.41
CA ASN A 97 -4.43 -18.50 13.10
C ASN A 97 -4.78 -17.01 13.34
N LEU A 98 -3.78 -16.13 13.29
CA LEU A 98 -3.90 -14.68 13.48
C LEU A 98 -4.18 -13.90 12.18
N TRP A 99 -4.36 -14.57 11.04
CA TRP A 99 -4.62 -13.88 9.77
C TRP A 99 -5.84 -12.95 9.77
N PRO A 100 -6.98 -13.24 10.45
CA PRO A 100 -8.12 -12.31 10.49
C PRO A 100 -7.77 -11.07 11.31
N LEU A 101 -7.03 -11.26 12.41
CA LEU A 101 -6.55 -10.17 13.25
C LEU A 101 -5.55 -9.30 12.49
N GLY A 102 -4.64 -9.92 11.72
CA GLY A 102 -3.70 -9.22 10.85
C GLY A 102 -4.42 -8.34 9.82
N LEU A 103 -5.46 -8.86 9.16
CA LEU A 103 -6.28 -8.05 8.24
C LEU A 103 -6.98 -6.89 8.94
N LEU A 104 -7.54 -7.11 10.12
CA LEU A 104 -8.20 -6.07 10.90
C LEU A 104 -7.20 -4.99 11.34
N LEU A 105 -6.02 -5.40 11.80
CA LEU A 105 -4.93 -4.50 12.13
C LEU A 105 -4.50 -3.70 10.91
N PHE A 106 -4.24 -4.35 9.77
CA PHE A 106 -3.89 -3.70 8.51
C PHE A 106 -4.94 -2.68 8.07
N LEU A 107 -6.23 -2.99 8.26
CA LEU A 107 -7.32 -2.06 7.99
C LEU A 107 -7.23 -0.81 8.88
N VAL A 108 -7.04 -0.99 10.19
CA VAL A 108 -6.93 0.13 11.15
C VAL A 108 -5.69 0.99 10.87
N ILE A 109 -4.52 0.37 10.69
CA ILE A 109 -3.28 1.09 10.45
C ILE A 109 -3.19 1.66 9.02
N SER A 110 -4.09 1.26 8.13
CA SER A 110 -4.22 1.91 6.82
C SER A 110 -4.83 3.30 6.90
N LEU A 111 -5.60 3.62 7.95
CA LEU A 111 -6.31 4.90 8.06
C LEU A 111 -5.34 6.11 8.05
N PRO A 112 -4.23 6.13 8.81
CA PRO A 112 -3.22 7.19 8.70
C PRO A 112 -2.55 7.23 7.32
N GLY A 113 -2.36 6.07 6.68
CA GLY A 113 -1.88 5.98 5.30
C GLY A 113 -2.83 6.62 4.30
N ILE A 114 -4.15 6.41 4.45
CA ILE A 114 -5.18 7.05 3.62
C ILE A 114 -5.18 8.56 3.83
N PHE A 115 -5.04 9.03 5.07
CA PHE A 115 -4.96 10.45 5.37
C PHE A 115 -3.74 11.10 4.69
N THR A 116 -2.56 10.51 4.83
CA THR A 116 -1.33 11.03 4.23
C THR A 116 -1.33 10.95 2.69
N ALA A 117 -1.88 9.88 2.12
CA ALA A 117 -2.07 9.79 0.67
C ALA A 117 -3.00 10.90 0.14
N LYS A 118 -4.08 11.21 0.86
CA LYS A 118 -4.99 12.32 0.53
C LYS A 118 -4.30 13.68 0.66
N LEU A 119 -3.43 13.87 1.65
CA LEU A 119 -2.63 15.09 1.78
C LEU A 119 -1.66 15.24 0.61
N GLY A 120 -0.91 14.19 0.25
CA GLY A 120 0.00 14.22 -0.90
C GLY A 120 -0.73 14.57 -2.19
N ALA A 121 -1.87 13.93 -2.42
CA ALA A 121 -2.79 14.23 -3.51
C ALA A 121 -3.24 15.70 -3.55
N TRP A 122 -3.65 16.25 -2.41
CA TRP A 122 -4.08 17.65 -2.32
C TRP A 122 -2.96 18.65 -2.60
N ILE A 123 -1.73 18.36 -2.15
CA ILE A 123 -0.57 19.21 -2.42
C ILE A 123 -0.27 19.27 -3.92
N ASN A 124 -0.32 18.11 -4.61
CA ASN A 124 -0.09 18.03 -6.05
C ASN A 124 -1.19 18.76 -6.86
N SER A 125 -2.46 18.65 -6.45
CA SER A 125 -3.56 19.32 -7.16
C SER A 125 -3.47 20.84 -7.06
N LYS A 126 -3.05 21.39 -5.90
CA LYS A 126 -2.81 22.83 -5.73
C LYS A 126 -1.72 23.38 -6.64
N MET A 127 -0.59 22.67 -6.78
CA MET A 127 0.48 23.10 -7.67
C MET A 127 0.05 23.10 -9.15
N SER A 128 -0.78 22.13 -9.56
CA SER A 128 -1.30 22.07 -10.92
C SER A 128 -2.29 23.19 -11.26
N SER A 129 -3.03 23.71 -10.27
CA SER A 129 -3.94 24.84 -10.46
C SER A 129 -3.22 26.19 -10.59
N GLN A 130 -1.95 26.29 -10.19
CA GLN A 130 -1.18 27.54 -10.28
C GLN A 130 -0.51 27.75 -11.65
N GLN A 131 -0.60 26.76 -12.55
CA GLN A 131 -0.05 26.81 -13.91
C GLN A 131 -1.11 27.06 -15.01
N ARG A 132 -2.35 27.41 -14.65
CA ARG A 132 -3.40 27.85 -15.57
C ARG A 132 -3.77 29.30 -15.29
#